data_AF-A0A2W5Z922-F1
#
_entry.id   AF-A0A2W5Z922-F1
#
_cell.length_a   1.000
_cell.length_b   1.000
_cell.length_c   1.000
_cell.angle_alpha   90.00
_cell.angle_beta   90.00
_cell.angle_gamma   90.00
#
_symmetry.space_group_name_H-M   'P 1'
#
loop_
_entity.id
_entity.type
_entity.pdbx_description
1 polymer ?
#
loop_
_entity_poly.entity_id
_entity_poly.type
_entity_poly.pdbx_seq_one_letter_code
_entity_poly.pdbx_strand_id
1 'polypeptide(L)'
;VAFQYNDQPLTAKVGQRVRLYVVDAGPNLSSAFHIIGGIFAAVYPDGDPAHALTGVSTYPIAPGQGVVFDTILSQPGKYPIVDHSMRAMTIGAAGALQISP
;
A
#
# COMPACT_ATOMS: atom_id res chain seq x y z
N VAL A 1 10.78 7.17 -12.08
CA VAL A 1 11.62 8.20 -11.42
C VAL A 1 11.73 7.82 -9.95
N ALA A 2 12.90 7.95 -9.32
CA ALA A 2 13.03 7.64 -7.89
C ALA A 2 12.12 8.58 -7.06
N PHE A 3 11.56 8.09 -5.95
CA PHE A 3 10.72 8.86 -5.03
C PHE A 3 9.46 9.52 -5.63
N GLN A 4 9.04 9.10 -6.83
CA GLN A 4 7.89 9.67 -7.54
C GLN A 4 6.63 9.79 -6.67
N TYR A 5 6.32 8.77 -5.86
CA TYR A 5 5.13 8.76 -5.01
C TYR A 5 5.28 9.55 -3.69
N ASN A 6 6.48 10.02 -3.36
CA ASN A 6 6.69 11.01 -2.30
C ASN A 6 6.51 12.43 -2.85
N ASP A 7 7.10 12.70 -4.02
CA ASP A 7 7.09 14.01 -4.67
C ASP A 7 5.73 14.35 -5.28
N GLN A 8 5.05 13.33 -5.80
CA GLN A 8 3.69 13.40 -6.36
C GLN A 8 2.82 12.32 -5.72
N PRO A 9 2.28 12.58 -4.51
CA PRO A 9 1.43 11.65 -3.81
C PRO A 9 0.23 11.21 -4.64
N LEU A 10 -0.20 9.97 -4.45
CA LEU A 10 -1.51 9.51 -4.94
C LEU A 10 -2.61 10.32 -4.25
N THR A 11 -3.77 10.51 -4.89
CA THR A 11 -4.84 11.33 -4.33
C THR A 11 -6.18 10.60 -4.29
N ALA A 12 -6.94 10.76 -3.21
CA ALA A 12 -8.33 10.32 -3.12
C ALA A 12 -9.12 11.22 -2.16
N LYS A 13 -10.43 10.98 -2.01
CA LYS A 13 -11.30 11.71 -1.07
C LYS A 13 -11.61 10.89 0.18
N VAL A 14 -11.98 11.60 1.25
CA VAL A 14 -12.48 10.97 2.47
C VAL A 14 -13.62 10.00 2.13
N GLY A 15 -13.57 8.78 2.69
CA GLY A 15 -14.58 7.74 2.49
C GLY A 15 -14.55 7.05 1.12
N GLN A 16 -13.69 7.49 0.18
CA GLN A 16 -13.53 6.82 -1.10
C GLN A 16 -12.79 5.49 -0.94
N ARG A 17 -13.29 4.45 -1.63
CA ARG A 17 -12.56 3.19 -1.82
C ARG A 17 -11.35 3.44 -2.70
N VAL A 18 -10.16 3.21 -2.17
CA VAL A 18 -8.91 3.21 -2.94
C VAL A 18 -8.48 1.76 -3.15
N ARG A 19 -8.39 1.35 -4.42
CA ARG A 19 -7.85 0.05 -4.81
C ARG A 19 -6.44 0.22 -5.35
N LEU A 20 -5.49 -0.52 -4.78
CA LEU A 20 -4.08 -0.54 -5.17
C LEU A 20 -3.75 -1.90 -5.76
N TYR A 21 -3.12 -1.90 -6.93
CA TYR A 21 -2.54 -3.09 -7.55
C TYR A 21 -1.03 -2.99 -7.36
N VAL A 22 -0.48 -3.80 -6.47
CA VAL A 22 0.92 -3.70 -6.05
C VAL A 22 1.64 -4.97 -6.45
N VAL A 23 2.81 -4.81 -7.06
CA VAL A 23 3.70 -5.93 -7.38
C VAL A 23 5.04 -5.64 -6.70
N ASP A 24 5.52 -6.59 -5.93
CA ASP A 24 6.93 -6.60 -5.56
C ASP A 24 7.71 -7.22 -6.72
N ALA A 25 8.37 -6.38 -7.52
CA ALA A 25 9.15 -6.85 -8.66
C ALA A 25 10.44 -7.60 -8.25
N GLY A 26 10.79 -7.62 -6.97
CA GLY A 26 11.98 -8.28 -6.45
C GLY A 26 13.28 -7.60 -6.86
N PRO A 27 14.38 -8.35 -7.10
CA PRO A 27 14.39 -9.81 -7.32
C PRO A 27 14.44 -10.66 -6.04
N ASN A 28 14.86 -10.11 -4.89
CA ASN A 28 15.32 -10.93 -3.77
C ASN A 28 14.60 -10.69 -2.43
N LEU A 29 14.06 -9.49 -2.22
CA LEU A 29 13.50 -9.07 -0.94
C LEU A 29 11.99 -9.02 -1.05
N SER A 30 11.29 -9.56 -0.07
CA SER A 30 9.87 -9.33 0.11
C SER A 30 9.61 -7.91 0.62
N SER A 31 8.46 -7.34 0.26
CA SER A 31 7.97 -6.09 0.83
C SER A 31 6.92 -6.31 1.92
N ALA A 32 7.05 -5.63 3.06
CA ALA A 32 6.02 -5.60 4.10
C ALA A 32 5.07 -4.41 3.85
N PHE A 33 4.21 -4.50 2.85
CA PHE A 33 3.40 -3.38 2.36
C PHE A 33 2.39 -2.88 3.41
N HIS A 34 2.41 -1.58 3.69
CA HIS A 34 1.63 -0.95 4.74
C HIS A 34 1.23 0.49 4.38
N ILE A 35 0.05 0.93 4.86
CA ILE A 35 -0.38 2.33 4.84
C ILE A 35 -0.54 2.80 6.29
N ILE A 36 0.33 3.72 6.73
CA ILE A 36 0.30 4.24 8.10
C ILE A 36 -1.00 5.00 8.33
N GLY A 37 -1.71 4.64 9.40
CA GLY A 37 -3.02 5.22 9.75
C GLY A 37 -4.20 4.59 9.01
N GLY A 38 -3.96 3.57 8.19
CA GLY A 38 -4.99 2.79 7.49
C GLY A 38 -5.02 1.33 7.93
N ILE A 39 -6.16 0.68 7.70
CA ILE A 39 -6.31 -0.77 7.69
C ILE A 39 -6.88 -1.15 6.33
N PHE A 40 -6.39 -2.24 5.73
CA PHE A 40 -6.93 -2.73 4.48
C PHE A 40 -8.30 -3.38 4.73
N ALA A 41 -9.32 -2.85 4.07
CA ALA A 41 -10.67 -3.40 4.08
C ALA A 41 -10.70 -4.76 3.39
N ALA A 42 -9.93 -4.93 2.31
CA ALA A 42 -9.68 -6.21 1.69
C ALA A 42 -8.25 -6.32 1.16
N VAL A 43 -7.68 -7.51 1.20
CA VAL A 43 -6.42 -7.88 0.54
C VAL A 43 -6.66 -9.13 -0.28
N TYR A 44 -6.29 -9.12 -1.55
CA TYR A 44 -6.45 -10.22 -2.49
C TYR A 44 -5.06 -10.71 -2.94
N PRO A 45 -4.51 -11.73 -2.27
CA PRO A 45 -3.27 -12.37 -2.71
C PRO A 45 -3.41 -12.87 -4.15
N ASP A 46 -2.42 -12.60 -4.99
CA ASP A 46 -2.39 -12.91 -6.43
C ASP A 46 -3.57 -12.33 -7.24
N GLY A 47 -4.30 -11.38 -6.65
CA GLY A 47 -5.50 -10.78 -7.24
C GLY A 47 -6.72 -11.69 -7.28
N ASP A 48 -6.71 -12.84 -6.58
CA ASP A 48 -7.82 -13.79 -6.57
C ASP A 48 -8.89 -13.39 -5.52
N PRO A 49 -10.12 -13.06 -5.94
CA PRO A 49 -11.22 -12.76 -5.02
C PRO A 49 -11.56 -13.88 -4.05
N ALA A 50 -11.28 -15.14 -4.38
CA ALA A 50 -11.55 -16.29 -3.52
C ALA A 50 -10.65 -16.32 -2.27
N HIS A 51 -9.49 -15.66 -2.32
CA HIS A 51 -8.51 -15.62 -1.23
C HIS A 51 -8.54 -14.31 -0.44
N ALA A 52 -9.64 -13.55 -0.51
CA ALA A 52 -9.75 -12.25 0.11
C ALA A 52 -9.60 -12.33 1.65
N LEU A 53 -8.69 -11.53 2.19
CA LEU A 53 -8.52 -11.27 3.62
C LEU A 53 -9.14 -9.92 3.98
N THR A 54 -9.55 -9.73 5.23
CA THR A 54 -10.13 -8.47 5.72
C THR A 54 -9.45 -8.01 7.00
N GLY A 55 -9.44 -6.68 7.26
CA GLY A 55 -8.88 -6.13 8.50
C GLY A 55 -7.35 -6.24 8.62
N VAL A 56 -6.64 -6.36 7.49
CA VAL A 56 -5.18 -6.55 7.46
C VAL A 56 -4.47 -5.20 7.64
N SER A 57 -3.52 -5.12 8.56
CA SER A 57 -2.70 -3.91 8.77
C SER A 57 -1.51 -3.83 7.81
N THR A 58 -0.80 -4.94 7.66
CA THR A 58 0.40 -5.08 6.82
C THR A 58 0.36 -6.43 6.14
N TYR A 59 0.75 -6.50 4.87
CA TYR A 59 0.78 -7.74 4.13
C TYR A 59 2.16 -7.96 3.47
N PRO A 60 2.80 -9.13 3.66
CA PRO A 60 4.03 -9.45 2.97
C PRO A 60 3.75 -9.76 1.49
N ILE A 61 4.47 -9.12 0.60
CA ILE A 61 4.46 -9.38 -0.84
C ILE A 61 5.80 -10.03 -1.17
N ALA A 62 5.80 -11.26 -1.69
CA ALA A 62 7.02 -11.96 -2.07
C ALA A 62 7.59 -11.43 -3.40
N PRO A 63 8.89 -11.63 -3.69
CA PRO A 63 9.45 -11.28 -4.99
C PRO A 63 8.68 -11.92 -6.16
N GLY A 64 8.24 -11.10 -7.11
CA GLY A 64 7.42 -11.48 -8.24
C GLY A 64 5.91 -11.58 -7.96
N GLN A 65 5.49 -11.41 -6.71
CA GLN A 65 4.08 -11.53 -6.32
C GLN A 65 3.31 -10.23 -6.59
N GLY A 66 2.08 -10.38 -7.08
CA GLY A 66 1.10 -9.30 -7.18
C GLY A 66 0.02 -9.44 -6.11
N VAL A 67 -0.40 -8.33 -5.51
CA VAL A 67 -1.47 -8.30 -4.50
C VAL A 67 -2.35 -7.08 -4.74
N VAL A 68 -3.66 -7.27 -4.61
CA VAL A 68 -4.63 -6.17 -4.69
C VAL A 68 -5.07 -5.78 -3.29
N PHE A 69 -5.08 -4.49 -2.99
CA PHE A 69 -5.47 -3.94 -1.70
C PHE A 69 -6.64 -2.98 -1.87
N ASP A 70 -7.65 -3.09 -1.02
CA ASP A 70 -8.69 -2.08 -0.84
C ASP A 70 -8.53 -1.40 0.51
N THR A 71 -8.52 -0.07 0.53
CA THR A 71 -8.56 0.73 1.76
C THR A 71 -9.61 1.83 1.66
N ILE A 72 -10.10 2.27 2.82
CA ILE A 72 -11.02 3.38 2.97
C ILE A 72 -10.50 4.23 4.12
N LEU A 73 -10.15 5.48 3.84
CA LEU A 73 -9.60 6.40 4.82
C LEU A 73 -10.67 7.42 5.23
N SER A 74 -10.89 7.54 6.54
CA SER A 74 -12.03 8.27 7.11
C SER A 74 -11.73 9.72 7.47
N GLN A 75 -10.46 10.14 7.40
CA GLN A 75 -10.04 11.49 7.75
C GLN A 75 -9.18 12.09 6.63
N PRO A 76 -9.24 13.41 6.40
CA PRO A 76 -8.33 14.07 5.48
C PRO A 76 -6.91 14.05 6.06
N GLY A 77 -5.91 13.93 5.19
CA GLY A 77 -4.51 13.86 5.63
C GLY A 77 -3.57 13.24 4.61
N LYS A 78 -2.27 13.26 4.92
CA LYS A 78 -1.23 12.58 4.15
C LYS A 78 -0.91 11.26 4.84
N TYR A 79 -1.19 10.15 4.17
CA TYR A 79 -1.00 8.79 4.67
C TYR A 79 0.23 8.18 4.02
N PRO A 80 1.32 7.92 4.76
CA PRO A 80 2.50 7.25 4.22
C PRO A 80 2.17 5.84 3.74
N ILE A 81 2.62 5.50 2.52
CA ILE A 81 2.63 4.15 1.98
C ILE A 81 4.08 3.67 2.08
N VAL A 82 4.33 2.57 2.77
CA VAL A 82 5.69 2.14 3.08
C VAL A 82 5.87 0.63 2.96
N ASP A 83 7.12 0.23 2.75
CA ASP A 83 7.59 -1.08 3.19
C ASP A 83 7.94 -1.03 4.68
N HIS A 84 7.22 -1.79 5.50
CA HIS A 84 7.44 -1.83 6.95
C HIS A 84 8.72 -2.59 7.36
N SER A 85 9.45 -3.17 6.41
CA SER A 85 10.88 -3.41 6.55
C SER A 85 11.58 -2.04 6.59
N MET A 86 11.77 -1.48 7.78
CA MET A 86 12.22 -0.09 7.97
C MET A 86 13.54 0.23 7.26
N ARG A 87 14.39 -0.79 7.01
CA ARG A 87 15.57 -0.65 6.16
C ARG A 87 15.20 -0.24 4.73
N ALA A 88 14.25 -0.94 4.11
CA ALA A 88 13.76 -0.65 2.77
C ALA A 88 13.10 0.74 2.69
N MET A 89 12.27 1.09 3.68
CA MET A 89 11.68 2.43 3.77
C MET A 89 12.76 3.52 3.80
N THR A 90 13.79 3.36 4.63
CA THR A 90 14.86 4.36 4.82
C THR A 90 15.67 4.59 3.54
N ILE A 91 15.82 3.55 2.70
CA ILE A 91 16.53 3.67 1.41
C ILE A 91 15.60 4.02 0.24
N GLY A 92 14.30 4.22 0.48
CA GLY A 92 13.39 4.84 -0.49
C GLY A 92 12.09 4.11 -0.80
N ALA A 93 11.80 2.95 -0.18
CA ALA A 93 10.51 2.25 -0.35
C ALA A 93 9.38 2.94 0.45
N ALA A 94 9.12 4.20 0.08
CA ALA A 94 8.12 5.07 0.68
C ALA A 94 7.42 5.92 -0.39
N GLY A 95 6.14 6.17 -0.16
CA GLY A 95 5.29 7.06 -0.93
C GLY A 95 4.23 7.67 -0.02
N ALA A 96 3.27 8.39 -0.59
CA ALA A 96 2.14 8.91 0.16
C ALA A 96 0.82 8.86 -0.62
N LEU A 97 -0.26 8.73 0.13
CA LEU A 97 -1.64 8.93 -0.31
C LEU A 97 -2.19 10.18 0.36
N GLN A 98 -2.49 11.21 -0.43
CA GLN A 98 -3.13 12.43 0.01
C GLN A 98 -4.65 12.28 -0.05
N ILE A 99 -5.30 12.36 1.10
CA ILE A 99 -6.75 12.35 1.25
C ILE A 99 -7.23 13.77 1.42
N SER A 100 -8.04 14.25 0.48
CA SER A 100 -8.76 15.52 0.59
C SER A 100 -10.16 15.30 1.15
N PRO A 101 -10.83 16.34 1.66
CA PRO A 101 -12.26 16.30 1.94
C PRO A 101 -13.08 15.80 0.74
#